data_AF-A0A382WXL1-F1
#
_entry.id   AF-A0A382WXL1-F1
#
_cell.length_a   1.000
_cell.length_b   1.000
_cell.length_c   1.000
_cell.angle_alpha   90.00
_cell.angle_beta   90.00
_cell.angle_gamma   90.00
#
_symmetry.space_group_name_H-M   'P 1'
#
loop_
_entity.id
_entity.type
_entity.pdbx_description
1 polymer ?
#
loop_
_entity_poly.entity_id
_entity_poly.type
_entity_poly.pdbx_seq_one_letter_code
_entity_poly.pdbx_strand_id
1 'polypeptide(L)'
;VKQIIGGTLSGEGAQTNFVSDRPASWYAELYRKDKLRGGHIIQLGPDNETAAREALAAFPGGLQLGGGVNADNAAGWLDAGAAHVIVTSWVFREGR
;
A
#
# COMPACT_ATOMS: atom_id res chain seq x y z
N VAL A 1 7.80 -1.44 -8.85
CA VAL A 1 7.00 -0.55 -7.95
C VAL A 1 6.95 0.86 -8.53
N LYS A 2 5.82 1.57 -8.43
CA LYS A 2 5.71 3.00 -8.80
C LYS A 2 5.78 3.86 -7.55
N GLN A 3 6.55 4.95 -7.57
CA GLN A 3 6.56 5.95 -6.52
C GLN A 3 5.89 7.21 -7.05
N ILE A 4 4.90 7.73 -6.33
CA ILE A 4 4.27 9.02 -6.64
C ILE A 4 5.04 10.09 -5.86
N ILE A 5 5.57 11.09 -6.57
CA ILE A 5 6.27 12.24 -5.98
C ILE A 5 5.67 13.51 -6.60
N GLY A 6 4.82 14.19 -5.84
CA GLY A 6 4.14 15.42 -6.27
C GLY A 6 3.10 15.21 -7.39
N GLY A 7 2.04 16.02 -7.36
CA GLY A 7 0.98 16.05 -8.38
C GLY A 7 -0.40 15.64 -7.88
N THR A 8 -1.44 16.11 -8.57
CA THR A 8 -2.84 15.74 -8.34
C THR A 8 -3.18 14.53 -9.19
N LEU A 9 -3.69 13.46 -8.57
CA LEU A 9 -4.23 12.32 -9.30
C LEU A 9 -5.60 12.71 -9.88
N SER A 10 -5.71 12.87 -11.20
CA SER A 10 -6.99 13.12 -11.88
C SER A 10 -7.61 11.81 -12.38
N GLY A 11 -8.85 11.87 -12.89
CA GLY A 11 -9.51 10.72 -13.52
C GLY A 11 -8.82 10.22 -14.80
N GLU A 12 -7.86 10.97 -15.35
CA GLU A 12 -7.06 10.59 -16.52
C GLU A 12 -5.83 9.76 -16.17
N GLY A 13 -5.60 9.50 -14.87
CA GLY A 13 -4.50 8.69 -14.37
C GLY A 13 -3.31 9.52 -13.87
N ALA A 14 -2.23 8.82 -13.48
CA ALA A 14 -1.00 9.44 -13.00
C ALA A 14 0.06 9.46 -14.10
N GLN A 15 0.76 10.58 -14.25
CA GLN A 15 2.03 10.59 -14.98
C GLN A 15 3.02 9.67 -14.25
N THR A 16 3.51 8.64 -14.94
CA THR A 16 4.53 7.75 -14.38
C THR A 16 5.90 8.39 -14.59
N ASN A 17 6.46 8.97 -13.53
CA ASN A 17 7.78 9.59 -13.57
C ASN A 17 8.90 8.54 -13.47
N PHE A 18 8.72 7.52 -12.64
CA PHE A 18 9.70 6.47 -12.43
C PHE A 18 9.02 5.16 -12.06
N VAL A 19 9.53 4.06 -12.63
CA VAL A 19 9.17 2.70 -12.26
C VAL A 19 10.44 2.01 -11.78
N SER A 20 10.37 1.45 -10.58
CA SER A 20 11.46 0.63 -10.05
C SER A 20 11.32 -0.82 -10.48
N ASP A 21 12.45 -1.41 -10.87
CA ASP A 21 12.63 -2.84 -11.11
C ASP A 21 12.71 -3.67 -9.81
N ARG A 22 12.78 -3.00 -8.64
CA ARG A 22 12.78 -3.68 -7.34
C ARG A 22 11.33 -4.05 -6.93
N PRO A 23 11.14 -5.23 -6.31
CA PRO A 23 9.84 -5.62 -5.76
C PRO A 23 9.48 -4.78 -4.53
N ALA A 24 8.20 -4.78 -4.14
CA ALA A 24 7.71 -4.03 -2.98
C ALA A 24 8.36 -4.51 -1.67
N SER A 25 8.60 -5.82 -1.54
CA SER A 25 9.32 -6.43 -0.42
C SER A 25 10.71 -5.84 -0.20
N TRP A 26 11.46 -5.57 -1.28
CA TRP A 26 12.80 -4.97 -1.18
C TRP A 26 12.77 -3.61 -0.48
N TYR A 27 11.77 -2.78 -0.77
CA TYR A 27 11.58 -1.49 -0.11
C TYR A 27 11.17 -1.65 1.35
N ALA A 28 10.27 -2.57 1.65
CA ALA A 28 9.87 -2.87 3.02
C ALA A 28 11.07 -3.35 3.87
N GLU A 29 11.94 -4.20 3.32
CA GLU A 29 13.19 -4.62 3.97
C GLU A 29 14.15 -3.45 4.22
N LEU A 30 14.29 -2.56 3.24
CA LEU A 30 15.11 -1.35 3.38
C LEU A 30 14.57 -0.46 4.51
N TYR A 31 13.26 -0.18 4.52
CA TYR A 31 12.63 0.62 5.57
C TYR A 31 12.73 -0.05 6.95
N ARG A 32 12.63 -1.38 7.01
CA ARG A 32 12.85 -2.15 8.23
C ARG A 32 14.27 -1.99 8.75
N LYS A 33 15.27 -2.12 7.88
CA LYS A 33 16.69 -1.99 8.22
C LYS A 33 16.96 -0.62 8.87
N ASP A 34 16.34 0.43 8.32
CA ASP A 34 16.50 1.81 8.80
C ASP A 34 15.49 2.17 9.92
N LYS A 35 14.68 1.21 10.36
CA LYS A 35 13.65 1.36 11.42
C LYS A 35 12.60 2.44 11.12
N LEU A 36 12.32 2.69 9.85
CA LEU A 36 11.35 3.67 9.39
C LEU A 36 9.93 3.10 9.49
N ARG A 37 9.25 3.38 10.60
CA ARG A 37 7.86 2.95 10.85
C ARG A 37 6.85 4.00 10.39
N GLY A 38 5.63 3.55 10.13
CA GLY A 38 4.50 4.42 9.79
C GLY A 38 4.40 4.79 8.31
N GLY A 39 5.28 4.26 7.46
CA GLY A 39 5.12 4.31 6.01
C GLY A 39 3.87 3.55 5.55
N HIS A 40 3.39 3.84 4.35
CA HIS A 40 2.18 3.25 3.79
C HIS A 40 2.43 2.57 2.44
N ILE A 41 1.87 1.38 2.27
CA ILE A 41 1.73 0.68 0.99
C ILE A 41 0.36 1.06 0.43
N ILE A 42 0.31 1.63 -0.78
CA ILE A 42 -0.94 2.02 -1.43
C ILE A 42 -1.14 1.21 -2.70
N GLN A 43 -2.20 0.41 -2.74
CA GLN A 43 -2.62 -0.34 -3.92
C GLN A 43 -3.38 0.57 -4.88
N LEU A 44 -2.86 0.71 -6.11
CA LEU A 44 -3.46 1.53 -7.16
C LEU A 44 -3.94 0.62 -8.29
N GLY A 45 -5.23 0.31 -8.27
CA GLY A 45 -5.86 -0.62 -9.22
C GLY A 45 -5.80 -2.09 -8.76
N PRO A 46 -6.34 -3.01 -9.57
CA PRO A 46 -6.36 -4.45 -9.28
C PRO A 46 -4.96 -5.07 -9.28
N ASP A 47 -4.87 -6.35 -8.91
CA ASP A 47 -3.68 -7.20 -9.04
C ASP A 47 -2.45 -6.80 -8.19
N ASN A 48 -2.65 -5.97 -7.16
CA ASN A 48 -1.60 -5.55 -6.23
C ASN A 48 -1.51 -6.41 -4.96
N GLU A 49 -2.35 -7.42 -4.79
CA GLU A 49 -2.49 -8.14 -3.51
C GLU A 49 -1.21 -8.92 -3.14
N THR A 50 -0.66 -9.70 -4.06
CA THR A 50 0.57 -10.48 -3.81
C THR A 50 1.73 -9.57 -3.40
N ALA A 51 1.97 -8.49 -4.15
CA ALA A 51 3.04 -7.54 -3.86
C ALA A 51 2.85 -6.83 -2.50
N ALA A 52 1.60 -6.50 -2.14
CA ALA A 52 1.28 -5.92 -0.84
C ALA A 52 1.58 -6.91 0.30
N ARG A 53 1.14 -8.17 0.17
CA ARG A 53 1.40 -9.22 1.17
C ARG A 53 2.90 -9.48 1.35
N GLU A 54 3.66 -9.55 0.26
CA GLU A 54 5.12 -9.70 0.31
C GLU A 54 5.80 -8.54 1.04
N ALA A 55 5.36 -7.30 0.81
CA ALA A 55 5.89 -6.13 1.50
C ALA A 55 5.53 -6.11 2.99
N LEU A 56 4.30 -6.49 3.36
CA LEU A 56 3.88 -6.60 4.75
C LEU A 56 4.66 -7.71 5.49
N ALA A 57 4.85 -8.87 4.86
CA ALA A 57 5.64 -9.97 5.42
C ALA A 57 7.12 -9.60 5.61
N ALA A 58 7.67 -8.73 4.77
CA ALA A 58 9.03 -8.23 4.89
C ALA A 58 9.23 -7.28 6.09
N PHE A 59 8.21 -6.52 6.48
CA PHE A 59 8.24 -5.67 7.68
C PHE A 59 6.94 -5.75 8.51
N PRO A 60 6.70 -6.87 9.21
CA PRO A 60 5.47 -7.07 9.98
C PRO A 60 5.31 -6.01 11.07
N GLY A 61 4.12 -5.39 11.12
CA GLY A 61 3.82 -4.29 12.04
C GLY A 61 4.58 -2.99 11.75
N GLY A 62 5.31 -2.89 10.63
CA GLY A 62 6.09 -1.71 10.27
C GLY A 62 5.35 -0.72 9.38
N LEU A 63 4.54 -1.23 8.46
CA LEU A 63 3.89 -0.46 7.40
C LEU A 63 2.36 -0.53 7.50
N GLN A 64 1.71 0.54 7.07
CA GLN A 64 0.25 0.61 6.90
C GLN A 64 -0.13 0.18 5.48
N LEU A 65 -1.37 -0.22 5.27
CA LEU A 65 -1.88 -0.58 3.94
C LEU A 65 -3.14 0.21 3.58
N GLY A 66 -3.20 0.78 2.38
CA GLY A 66 -4.39 1.40 1.81
C GLY A 66 -4.66 1.01 0.36
N GLY A 67 -5.87 1.32 -0.10
CA GLY A 67 -6.36 1.00 -1.45
C GLY A 67 -7.23 -0.26 -1.45
N GLY A 68 -8.53 -0.11 -1.69
CA GLY A 68 -9.47 -1.23 -1.73
C GLY A 68 -9.79 -1.89 -0.38
N VAL A 69 -9.43 -1.25 0.74
CA VAL A 69 -9.76 -1.74 2.09
C VAL A 69 -11.24 -1.55 2.40
N ASN A 70 -11.90 -2.59 2.89
CA ASN A 70 -13.29 -2.59 3.34
C ASN A 70 -13.45 -3.47 4.61
N ALA A 71 -14.68 -3.56 5.13
CA ALA A 71 -14.96 -4.31 6.36
C ALA A 71 -14.65 -5.82 6.24
N ASP A 72 -14.79 -6.40 5.05
CA ASP A 72 -14.63 -7.84 4.82
C ASP A 72 -13.15 -8.25 4.72
N ASN A 73 -12.29 -7.37 4.19
CA ASN A 73 -10.88 -7.67 3.97
C ASN A 73 -9.91 -7.06 4.99
N ALA A 74 -10.35 -6.09 5.80
CA ALA A 74 -9.48 -5.37 6.75
C ALA A 74 -8.74 -6.30 7.71
N ALA A 75 -9.42 -7.29 8.29
CA ALA A 75 -8.80 -8.25 9.21
C ALA A 75 -7.68 -9.04 8.53
N GLY A 76 -7.91 -9.51 7.29
CA GLY A 76 -6.92 -10.26 6.53
C GLY A 76 -5.64 -9.47 6.20
N TRP A 77 -5.72 -8.14 6.18
CA TRP A 77 -4.55 -7.27 5.99
C TRP A 77 -3.77 -7.05 7.29
N LEU A 78 -4.47 -6.92 8.42
CA LEU A 78 -3.84 -6.88 9.74
C LEU A 78 -3.11 -8.19 10.03
N ASP A 79 -3.75 -9.32 9.76
CA ASP A 79 -3.15 -10.66 9.90
C ASP A 79 -1.95 -10.86 8.97
N ALA A 80 -1.96 -10.23 7.79
CA ALA A 80 -0.83 -10.24 6.86
C ALA A 80 0.38 -9.40 7.31
N GLY A 81 0.27 -8.67 8.43
CA GLY A 81 1.35 -7.89 9.01
C GLY A 81 1.24 -6.38 8.82
N ALA A 82 0.09 -5.86 8.37
CA ALA A 82 -0.14 -4.42 8.38
C ALA A 82 -0.21 -3.89 9.81
N ALA A 83 0.48 -2.78 10.08
CA ALA A 83 0.38 -2.07 11.36
C ALA A 83 -1.03 -1.47 11.53
N HIS A 84 -1.56 -0.91 10.45
CA HIS A 84 -2.89 -0.33 10.35
C HIS A 84 -3.40 -0.49 8.91
N VAL A 85 -4.71 -0.41 8.74
CA VAL A 85 -5.35 -0.30 7.43
C VAL A 85 -5.88 1.12 7.20
N ILE A 86 -5.81 1.59 5.96
CA ILE A 86 -6.24 2.91 5.51
C ILE A 86 -7.48 2.72 4.65
N VAL A 87 -8.64 2.98 5.24
CA VAL A 87 -9.93 2.94 4.54
C VAL A 87 -10.12 4.26 3.78
N THR A 88 -10.31 4.20 2.47
CA THR A 88 -10.47 5.38 1.61
C THR A 88 -11.89 5.50 1.10
N SER A 89 -12.18 5.09 -0.14
CA SER A 89 -13.51 5.26 -0.76
C SER A 89 -14.64 4.57 0.02
N TRP A 90 -14.36 3.47 0.72
CA TRP A 90 -15.35 2.70 1.46
C TRP A 90 -16.04 3.45 2.61
N VAL A 91 -15.44 4.54 3.15
CA VAL A 91 -16.10 5.32 4.22
C VAL A 91 -17.29 6.15 3.71
N PHE A 92 -17.39 6.35 2.40
CA PHE A 92 -18.48 7.10 1.80
C PHE A 92 -19.62 6.16 1.35
N ARG A 93 -20.86 6.68 1.31
CA ARG A 93 -22.03 5.88 0.91
C ARG A 93 -21.81 5.31 -0.50
N GLU A 94 -21.98 4.00 -0.65
CA GLU A 94 -21.72 3.28 -1.90
C GLU A 94 -20.27 3.38 -2.44
N GLY A 95 -19.29 3.74 -1.60
CA GLY A 95 -17.90 3.87 -2.04
C GLY A 95 -17.60 5.17 -2.82
N ARG A 96 -18.42 6.21 -2.66
CA ARG A 96 -18.35 7.49 -3.38
C ARG A 96 -18.51 8.71 -2.48
#